data_AF-A0A1E3HLT4-F1
#
_entry.id   AF-A0A1E3HLT4-F1
#
_cell.length_a   1.000
_cell.length_b   1.000
_cell.length_c   1.000
_cell.angle_alpha   90.00
_cell.angle_beta   90.00
_cell.angle_gamma   90.00
#
_symmetry.space_group_name_H-M   'P 1'
#
loop_
_entity.id
_entity.type
_entity.pdbx_description
1 polymer ?
#
loop_
_entity_poly.entity_id
_entity_poly.type
_entity_poly.pdbx_seq_one_letter_code
_entity_poly.pdbx_strand_id
1 'polypeptide(L)'
;MSSPQSNNTRSELLATTILVEGCFPTLIATGASDDGHHKHVSYPVIDARAFVKSFQSDGHGREVSVPVPIEVEEAAKEYMDMVGRVCERLQSEPPLPQWDGTITAFRQYTNRAHTRRQNQLSEVVPHVYASRDTWPFTCRVHANVQELLEDGGQLLGPEDQPMEPSHYADRLTRTVKSAKNLDLLSHVSPGTIKIVFTTHLTEPLRLVKKDADSSNNEGEDIRPLHDWGLLYPQESVECQVTDDSPEWIKRNRAAQEAYRQSIIEAIGDSTDPGTSVELTVETTADDFVQDTKRYEQLLFREAAYITANQVSFREGETHRVGAPSIDTDDLEMEDDEGELVDGHLVKAVWLDPSMFAVLTGQQPKGREFYSKKFSEYKTSIEEGLATMRREVEQGRSEVDDFVPSGAREWGTWTQLSDV
;
A
#
# COMPACT_ATOMS: atom_id res chain seq x y z
N MET A 1 37.33 -28.84 -36.43
CA MET A 1 36.80 -28.76 -35.05
C MET A 1 35.40 -28.21 -35.20
N SER A 2 34.40 -29.09 -35.10
CA SER A 2 33.02 -28.82 -35.48
C SER A 2 32.30 -28.06 -34.37
N SER A 3 31.71 -26.92 -34.71
CA SER A 3 30.81 -26.15 -33.85
C SER A 3 29.67 -27.06 -33.36
N PRO A 4 29.26 -26.98 -32.08
CA PRO A 4 28.01 -27.61 -31.69
C PRO A 4 26.89 -26.91 -32.47
N GLN A 5 26.19 -27.66 -33.30
CA GLN A 5 24.93 -27.25 -33.92
C GLN A 5 23.93 -27.01 -32.78
N SER A 6 23.89 -25.79 -32.22
CA SER A 6 22.64 -25.35 -31.60
C SER A 6 21.65 -25.21 -32.74
N ASN A 7 20.49 -25.88 -32.60
CA ASN A 7 19.33 -25.67 -33.45
C ASN A 7 19.13 -24.19 -33.73
N ASN A 8 18.51 -23.86 -34.87
CA ASN A 8 18.30 -22.53 -35.48
C ASN A 8 17.55 -21.52 -34.58
N THR A 9 18.01 -21.36 -33.34
CA THR A 9 17.38 -20.73 -32.19
C THR A 9 18.19 -19.50 -31.86
N ARG A 10 17.53 -18.35 -31.90
CA ARG A 10 18.09 -17.04 -31.57
C ARG A 10 17.52 -16.62 -30.23
N SER A 11 18.38 -16.20 -29.31
CA SER A 11 17.97 -15.73 -27.99
C SER A 11 18.25 -14.24 -27.82
N GLU A 12 17.36 -13.55 -27.11
CA GLU A 12 17.47 -12.13 -26.79
C GLU A 12 17.26 -11.92 -25.29
N LEU A 13 18.22 -11.23 -24.66
CA LEU A 13 18.14 -10.73 -23.30
C LEU A 13 17.66 -9.28 -23.33
N LEU A 14 16.49 -9.04 -22.75
CA LEU A 14 15.93 -7.72 -22.57
C LEU A 14 16.16 -7.28 -21.13
N ALA A 15 16.57 -6.03 -20.91
CA ALA A 15 16.80 -5.50 -19.57
C ALA A 15 16.27 -4.08 -19.39
N THR A 16 15.84 -3.73 -18.18
CA THR A 16 15.44 -2.36 -17.79
C THR A 16 15.59 -2.19 -16.28
N THR A 17 15.49 -0.96 -15.77
CA THR A 17 15.33 -0.74 -14.33
C THR A 17 13.88 -0.52 -13.95
N ILE A 18 13.49 -0.96 -12.76
CA ILE A 18 12.17 -0.74 -12.18
C ILE A 18 12.29 0.07 -10.89
N LEU A 19 11.48 1.12 -10.74
CA LEU A 19 11.29 1.77 -9.45
C LEU A 19 10.34 0.92 -8.62
N VAL A 20 10.89 0.29 -7.61
CA VAL A 20 10.17 -0.63 -6.73
C VAL A 20 9.58 0.08 -5.53
N GLU A 21 10.34 1.00 -4.96
CA GLU A 21 9.91 1.79 -3.81
C GLU A 21 10.58 3.16 -3.87
N GLY A 22 9.83 4.22 -3.62
CA GLY A 22 10.35 5.57 -3.65
C GLY A 22 11.15 5.96 -2.40
N CYS A 23 11.69 7.17 -2.43
CA CYS A 23 12.29 7.81 -1.25
C CYS A 23 11.19 8.36 -0.32
N PHE A 24 11.27 8.05 0.98
CA PHE A 24 10.33 8.52 2.00
C PHE A 24 11.05 8.90 3.30
N PRO A 25 10.52 9.86 4.08
CA PRO A 25 10.85 9.94 5.49
C PRO A 25 10.23 8.75 6.23
N THR A 26 10.98 8.10 7.13
CA THR A 26 10.54 6.95 7.94
C THR A 26 11.15 6.98 9.35
N LEU A 27 10.51 6.32 10.31
CA LEU A 27 11.14 6.05 11.61
C LEU A 27 11.81 4.69 11.59
N ILE A 28 12.94 4.56 12.29
CA ILE A 28 13.62 3.30 12.53
C ILE A 28 13.78 3.06 14.03
N ALA A 29 13.50 1.85 14.50
CA ALA A 29 13.74 1.46 15.89
C ALA A 29 15.23 1.20 16.12
N THR A 30 15.77 1.76 17.21
CA THR A 30 17.11 1.43 17.69
C THR A 30 16.98 0.93 19.11
N GLY A 31 17.13 -0.39 19.28
CA GLY A 31 16.93 -1.08 20.56
C GLY A 31 17.97 -0.77 21.65
N ALA A 32 18.44 0.47 21.81
CA ALA A 32 19.55 0.80 22.69
C ALA A 32 19.49 2.17 23.44
N SER A 33 18.42 2.98 23.34
CA SER A 33 18.32 4.20 24.16
C SER A 33 16.88 4.56 24.53
N ASP A 34 16.71 5.29 25.63
CA ASP A 34 15.43 5.68 26.25
C ASP A 34 14.49 6.48 25.31
N ASP A 35 14.98 7.00 24.18
CA ASP A 35 14.20 7.60 23.08
C ASP A 35 14.24 6.72 21.81
N GLY A 36 13.82 5.46 21.90
CA GLY A 36 14.14 4.31 21.03
C GLY A 36 13.91 4.36 19.50
N HIS A 37 13.68 5.53 18.89
CA HIS A 37 13.41 5.70 17.45
C HIS A 37 14.22 6.85 16.83
N HIS A 38 14.74 6.65 15.62
CA HIS A 38 15.42 7.71 14.86
C HIS A 38 14.67 8.10 13.58
N LYS A 39 14.70 9.40 13.30
CA LYS A 39 14.27 10.00 12.04
C LYS A 39 15.23 9.57 10.93
N HIS A 40 14.71 8.96 9.88
CA HIS A 40 15.47 8.46 8.75
C HIS A 40 14.79 8.87 7.43
N VAL A 41 15.57 8.92 6.36
CA VAL A 41 15.05 9.05 5.00
C VAL A 41 15.58 7.88 4.20
N SER A 42 14.68 7.03 3.68
CA SER A 42 15.04 5.84 2.94
C SER A 42 15.52 6.18 1.53
N TYR A 43 16.53 5.46 1.05
CA TYR A 43 16.85 5.44 -0.37
C TYR A 43 15.75 4.73 -1.17
N PRO A 44 15.45 5.18 -2.39
CA PRO A 44 14.53 4.46 -3.27
C PRO A 44 15.12 3.10 -3.66
N VAL A 45 14.28 2.08 -3.69
CA VAL A 45 14.63 0.75 -4.15
C VAL A 45 14.41 0.70 -5.66
N ILE A 46 15.49 0.46 -6.41
CA ILE A 46 15.49 0.40 -7.87
C ILE A 46 16.24 -0.85 -8.30
N ASP A 47 15.52 -1.79 -8.90
CA ASP A 47 16.05 -3.08 -9.31
C ASP A 47 16.27 -3.14 -10.82
N ALA A 48 17.32 -3.82 -11.25
CA ALA A 48 17.47 -4.18 -12.66
C ALA A 48 16.70 -5.48 -12.93
N ARG A 49 15.83 -5.46 -13.94
CA ARG A 49 15.08 -6.64 -14.39
C ARG A 49 15.55 -7.05 -15.75
N ALA A 50 15.67 -8.35 -15.91
CA ALA A 50 16.11 -8.99 -17.13
C ALA A 50 15.17 -10.14 -17.47
N PHE A 51 14.88 -10.28 -18.76
CA PHE A 51 14.06 -11.34 -19.30
C PHE A 51 14.71 -11.89 -20.57
N VAL A 52 14.77 -13.21 -20.69
CA VAL A 52 15.30 -13.86 -21.88
C VAL A 52 14.15 -14.48 -22.66
N LYS A 53 14.13 -14.23 -23.97
CA LYS A 53 13.22 -14.89 -24.92
C LYS A 53 14.03 -15.58 -26.00
N SER A 54 13.50 -16.67 -26.54
CA SER A 54 14.13 -17.42 -27.63
C SER A 54 13.15 -17.65 -28.76
N PHE A 55 13.68 -17.61 -29.98
CA PHE A 55 12.93 -17.75 -31.21
C PHE A 55 13.55 -18.81 -32.10
N GLN A 56 12.72 -19.52 -32.83
CA GLN A 56 13.16 -20.41 -33.88
C GLN A 56 12.43 -20.08 -35.19
N SER A 57 13.12 -20.17 -36.33
CA SER A 57 12.47 -20.00 -37.62
C SER A 57 11.56 -21.19 -37.93
N ASP A 58 10.33 -20.91 -38.36
CA ASP A 58 9.35 -21.92 -38.80
C ASP A 58 9.63 -22.50 -40.21
N GLY A 59 10.73 -22.09 -40.85
CA GLY A 59 11.07 -22.47 -42.23
C GLY A 59 10.29 -21.72 -43.32
N HIS A 60 9.31 -20.89 -42.95
CA HIS A 60 8.57 -19.97 -43.83
C HIS A 60 8.97 -18.50 -43.64
N GLY A 61 10.04 -18.26 -42.86
CA GLY A 61 10.58 -16.94 -42.58
C GLY A 61 9.89 -16.21 -41.43
N ARG A 62 8.99 -16.87 -40.68
CA ARG A 62 8.46 -16.33 -39.42
C ARG A 62 9.25 -16.91 -38.25
N GLU A 63 9.44 -16.07 -37.23
CA GLU A 63 10.02 -16.46 -35.96
C GLU A 63 8.90 -16.90 -35.02
N VAL A 64 9.07 -18.05 -34.37
CA VAL A 64 8.14 -18.61 -33.38
C VAL A 64 8.85 -18.66 -32.04
N SER A 65 8.16 -18.22 -30.98
CA SER A 65 8.68 -18.28 -29.61
C SER A 65 8.87 -19.74 -29.18
N VAL A 66 10.03 -20.05 -28.62
CA VAL A 66 10.39 -21.37 -28.11
C VAL A 66 10.93 -21.26 -26.67
N PRO A 67 10.90 -22.35 -25.89
CA PRO A 67 11.52 -22.36 -24.57
C PRO A 67 12.99 -21.94 -24.64
N VAL A 68 13.42 -21.15 -23.66
CA VAL A 68 14.81 -20.70 -23.56
C VAL A 68 15.70 -21.91 -23.27
N PRO A 69 16.78 -22.14 -24.04
CA PRO A 69 17.74 -23.19 -23.71
C PRO A 69 18.41 -22.92 -22.36
N ILE A 70 18.64 -23.98 -21.58
CA ILE A 70 19.20 -23.87 -20.21
C ILE A 70 20.54 -23.14 -20.23
N GLU A 71 21.38 -23.41 -21.23
CA GLU A 71 22.71 -22.78 -21.35
C GLU A 71 22.61 -21.27 -21.59
N VAL A 72 21.54 -20.81 -22.25
CA VAL A 72 21.28 -19.38 -22.48
C VAL A 72 20.82 -18.72 -21.19
N GLU A 73 19.94 -19.38 -20.42
CA GLU A 73 19.45 -18.87 -19.15
C GLU A 73 20.58 -18.72 -18.12
N GLU A 74 21.43 -19.75 -17.98
CA GLU A 74 22.61 -19.70 -17.11
C GLU A 74 23.59 -18.60 -17.51
N ALA A 75 23.87 -18.47 -18.81
CA ALA A 75 24.75 -17.42 -19.33
C ALA A 75 24.16 -16.02 -19.12
N ALA A 76 22.85 -15.85 -19.28
CA ALA A 76 22.18 -14.56 -19.07
C ALA A 76 22.21 -14.15 -17.60
N LYS A 77 22.04 -15.11 -16.68
CA LYS A 77 22.19 -14.88 -15.24
C LYS A 77 23.62 -14.47 -14.88
N GLU A 78 24.62 -15.22 -15.34
CA GLU A 78 26.04 -14.88 -15.12
C GLU A 78 26.37 -13.47 -15.63
N TYR A 79 25.86 -13.14 -16.81
CA TYR A 79 26.01 -11.84 -17.43
C TYR A 79 25.38 -10.71 -16.59
N MET A 80 24.13 -10.87 -16.16
CA MET A 80 23.45 -9.87 -15.33
C MET A 80 24.08 -9.72 -13.94
N ASP A 81 24.62 -10.80 -13.37
CA ASP A 81 25.39 -10.74 -12.12
C ASP A 81 26.67 -9.89 -12.30
N MET A 82 27.35 -10.00 -13.45
CA MET A 82 28.50 -9.15 -13.77
C MET A 82 28.11 -7.69 -13.95
N VAL A 83 27.02 -7.41 -14.67
CA VAL A 83 26.46 -6.06 -14.82
C VAL A 83 26.14 -5.47 -13.44
N GLY A 84 25.47 -6.24 -12.57
CA GLY A 84 25.14 -5.84 -11.20
C GLY A 84 26.38 -5.42 -10.41
N ARG A 85 27.42 -6.25 -10.39
CA ARG A 85 28.69 -5.96 -9.70
C ARG A 85 29.41 -4.71 -10.23
N VAL A 86 29.28 -4.40 -11.53
CA VAL A 86 29.88 -3.17 -12.10
C VAL A 86 29.03 -1.96 -11.73
N CYS A 87 27.70 -2.06 -11.85
CA CYS A 87 26.77 -1.03 -11.42
C CYS A 87 26.98 -0.65 -9.95
N GLU A 88 27.09 -1.63 -9.04
CA GLU A 88 27.39 -1.43 -7.61
C GLU A 88 28.68 -0.64 -7.37
N ARG A 89 29.76 -0.96 -8.08
CA ARG A 89 31.03 -0.23 -7.96
C ARG A 89 30.95 1.21 -8.45
N LEU A 90 30.03 1.51 -9.37
CA LEU A 90 29.80 2.84 -9.92
C LEU A 90 28.69 3.60 -9.18
N GLN A 91 28.12 3.02 -8.12
CA GLN A 91 27.12 3.71 -7.31
C GLN A 91 27.78 4.88 -6.59
N SER A 92 27.33 6.08 -6.92
CA SER A 92 27.52 7.24 -6.07
C SER A 92 26.14 7.75 -5.74
N GLU A 93 25.75 7.69 -4.48
CA GLU A 93 24.42 8.11 -4.09
C GLU A 93 24.39 9.64 -3.92
N PRO A 94 23.45 10.34 -4.58
CA PRO A 94 23.27 11.75 -4.29
C PRO A 94 22.82 11.93 -2.83
N PRO A 95 23.03 13.12 -2.25
CA PRO A 95 22.55 13.40 -0.90
C PRO A 95 21.02 13.29 -0.86
N LEU A 96 20.51 12.57 0.14
CA LEU A 96 19.08 12.42 0.37
C LEU A 96 18.41 13.75 0.70
N PRO A 97 17.11 13.89 0.43
CA PRO A 97 16.30 14.97 0.98
C PRO A 97 16.37 15.00 2.52
N GLN A 98 16.18 16.18 3.10
CA GLN A 98 16.03 16.32 4.55
C GLN A 98 14.69 15.73 5.01
N TRP A 99 14.64 15.30 6.27
CA TRP A 99 13.45 14.73 6.93
C TRP A 99 12.20 15.61 6.77
N ASP A 100 12.36 16.91 7.02
CA ASP A 100 11.33 17.95 6.93
C ASP A 100 11.15 18.50 5.51
N GLY A 101 11.73 17.82 4.51
CA GLY A 101 11.68 18.18 3.11
C GLY A 101 10.26 18.23 2.53
N THR A 102 10.14 18.86 1.37
CA THR A 102 8.86 18.96 0.64
C THR A 102 8.61 17.69 -0.18
N ILE A 103 7.32 17.37 -0.44
CA ILE A 103 6.92 16.29 -1.36
C ILE A 103 7.67 16.40 -2.70
N THR A 104 7.86 17.62 -3.21
CA THR A 104 8.60 17.88 -4.45
C THR A 104 10.07 17.43 -4.35
N ALA A 105 10.75 17.68 -3.24
CA ALA A 105 12.14 17.29 -3.05
C ALA A 105 12.32 15.77 -3.09
N PHE A 106 11.47 15.04 -2.35
CA PHE A 106 11.46 13.57 -2.37
C PHE A 106 11.15 13.00 -3.76
N ARG A 107 10.12 13.55 -4.45
CA ARG A 107 9.76 13.12 -5.81
C ARG A 107 10.88 13.36 -6.81
N GLN A 108 11.51 14.54 -6.78
CA GLN A 108 12.63 14.88 -7.65
C GLN A 108 13.83 13.95 -7.40
N TYR A 109 14.13 13.67 -6.14
CA TYR A 109 15.20 12.75 -5.77
C TYR A 109 14.94 11.34 -6.32
N THR A 110 13.75 10.79 -6.07
CA THR A 110 13.34 9.46 -6.56
C THR A 110 13.45 9.36 -8.09
N ASN A 111 12.91 10.34 -8.82
CA ASN A 111 12.98 10.37 -10.28
C ASN A 111 14.42 10.45 -10.78
N ARG A 112 15.23 11.32 -10.18
CA ARG A 112 16.65 11.47 -10.55
C ARG A 112 17.45 10.20 -10.26
N ALA A 113 17.20 9.54 -9.13
CA ALA A 113 17.82 8.27 -8.78
C ALA A 113 17.44 7.19 -9.79
N HIS A 114 16.15 7.08 -10.15
CA HIS A 114 15.68 6.13 -11.16
C HIS A 114 16.30 6.36 -12.53
N THR A 115 16.25 7.59 -13.06
CA THR A 115 16.90 7.95 -14.33
C THR A 115 18.40 7.65 -14.31
N ARG A 116 19.07 7.95 -13.20
CA ARG A 116 20.49 7.65 -13.06
C ARG A 116 20.77 6.15 -13.12
N ARG A 117 19.98 5.33 -12.43
CA ARG A 117 20.12 3.86 -12.46
C ARG A 117 19.88 3.30 -13.86
N GLN A 118 18.86 3.80 -14.55
CA GLN A 118 18.59 3.43 -15.94
C GLN A 118 19.75 3.81 -16.87
N ASN A 119 20.32 5.01 -16.74
CA ASN A 119 21.48 5.44 -17.52
C ASN A 119 22.71 4.57 -17.22
N GLN A 120 22.96 4.27 -15.95
CA GLN A 120 24.04 3.37 -15.54
C GLN A 120 23.86 1.97 -16.14
N LEU A 121 22.65 1.41 -16.14
CA LEU A 121 22.37 0.14 -16.79
C LEU A 121 22.66 0.20 -18.30
N SER A 122 22.13 1.22 -18.98
CA SER A 122 22.35 1.44 -20.43
C SER A 122 23.83 1.63 -20.78
N GLU A 123 24.62 2.23 -19.90
CA GLU A 123 26.06 2.38 -20.07
C GLU A 123 26.80 1.05 -19.79
N VAL A 124 26.53 0.38 -18.68
CA VAL A 124 27.30 -0.79 -18.23
C VAL A 124 27.05 -2.02 -19.10
N VAL A 125 25.81 -2.26 -19.51
CA VAL A 125 25.43 -3.47 -20.27
C VAL A 125 26.29 -3.63 -21.54
N PRO A 126 26.39 -2.65 -22.47
CA PRO A 126 27.26 -2.78 -23.64
C PRO A 126 28.74 -3.04 -23.30
N HIS A 127 29.26 -2.41 -22.24
CA HIS A 127 30.66 -2.60 -21.82
C HIS A 127 30.93 -4.01 -21.30
N VAL A 128 30.01 -4.57 -20.49
CA VAL A 128 30.12 -5.96 -20.02
C VAL A 128 29.91 -6.93 -21.18
N TYR A 129 29.00 -6.64 -22.10
CA TYR A 129 28.76 -7.49 -23.27
C TYR A 129 30.02 -7.63 -24.12
N ALA A 130 30.74 -6.52 -24.35
CA ALA A 130 31.99 -6.50 -25.12
C ALA A 130 33.19 -7.11 -24.39
N SER A 131 33.08 -7.46 -23.09
CA SER A 131 34.20 -8.01 -22.30
C SER A 131 34.52 -9.48 -22.59
N ARG A 132 33.62 -10.18 -23.29
CA ARG A 132 33.77 -11.59 -23.69
C ARG A 132 33.49 -11.73 -25.18
N ASP A 133 34.25 -12.60 -25.84
CA ASP A 133 34.18 -12.75 -27.30
C ASP A 133 32.82 -13.27 -27.80
N THR A 134 32.08 -14.05 -27.00
CA THR A 134 30.76 -14.58 -27.38
C THR A 134 29.81 -14.77 -26.20
N TRP A 135 28.59 -14.25 -26.36
CA TRP A 135 27.41 -14.54 -25.54
C TRP A 135 26.39 -15.31 -26.39
N PRO A 136 25.65 -16.29 -25.84
CA PRO A 136 24.68 -17.09 -26.60
C PRO A 136 23.33 -16.37 -26.83
N PHE A 137 23.30 -15.04 -26.69
CA PHE A 137 22.12 -14.19 -26.85
C PHE A 137 22.57 -12.79 -27.28
N THR A 138 21.68 -12.03 -27.93
CA THR A 138 21.85 -10.58 -28.07
C THR A 138 21.24 -9.85 -26.87
N CYS A 139 21.76 -8.68 -26.49
CA CYS A 139 21.24 -7.91 -25.37
C CYS A 139 20.67 -6.56 -25.81
N ARG A 140 19.52 -6.17 -25.24
CA ARG A 140 18.89 -4.85 -25.42
C ARG A 140 18.47 -4.27 -24.08
N VAL A 141 18.81 -3.01 -23.84
CA VAL A 141 18.33 -2.25 -22.68
C VAL A 141 17.20 -1.34 -23.11
N HIS A 142 16.06 -1.44 -22.44
CA HIS A 142 14.88 -0.60 -22.64
C HIS A 142 14.89 0.57 -21.68
N ALA A 143 14.38 1.73 -22.11
CA ALA A 143 14.39 2.94 -21.30
C ALA A 143 13.40 2.88 -20.13
N ASN A 144 12.38 2.02 -20.24
CA ASN A 144 11.34 1.84 -19.24
C ASN A 144 10.65 0.48 -19.39
N VAL A 145 9.82 0.13 -18.40
CA VAL A 145 9.04 -1.11 -18.37
C VAL A 145 8.06 -1.22 -19.53
N GLN A 146 7.45 -0.13 -19.98
CA GLN A 146 6.48 -0.18 -21.07
C GLN A 146 7.15 -0.66 -22.37
N GLU A 147 8.30 -0.10 -22.73
CA GLU A 147 9.08 -0.56 -23.89
C GLU A 147 9.54 -2.01 -23.76
N LEU A 148 9.88 -2.46 -22.55
CA LEU A 148 10.23 -3.86 -22.28
C LEU A 148 9.04 -4.78 -22.59
N LEU A 149 7.84 -4.44 -22.11
CA LEU A 149 6.63 -5.23 -22.31
C LEU A 149 6.17 -5.21 -23.78
N GLU A 150 6.30 -4.06 -24.45
CA GLU A 150 6.00 -3.93 -25.89
C GLU A 150 6.91 -4.80 -26.76
N ASP A 151 8.16 -5.02 -26.34
CA ASP A 151 9.09 -5.98 -26.97
C ASP A 151 8.91 -7.42 -26.45
N GLY A 152 7.78 -7.74 -25.82
CA GLY A 152 7.44 -9.10 -25.37
C GLY A 152 8.22 -9.58 -24.15
N GLY A 153 8.83 -8.67 -23.39
CA GLY A 153 9.36 -8.96 -22.06
C GLY A 153 8.25 -9.24 -21.05
N GLN A 154 8.60 -9.85 -19.92
CA GLN A 154 7.65 -10.18 -18.85
C GLN A 154 8.22 -9.84 -17.48
N LEU A 155 7.33 -9.49 -16.54
CA LEU A 155 7.62 -9.35 -15.12
C LEU A 155 7.02 -10.57 -14.41
N LEU A 156 7.87 -11.40 -13.82
CA LEU A 156 7.52 -12.78 -13.44
C LEU A 156 6.80 -12.88 -12.09
N GLY A 157 6.69 -11.78 -11.32
CA GLY A 157 5.95 -11.78 -10.05
C GLY A 157 5.46 -10.40 -9.59
N PRO A 158 4.57 -10.36 -8.56
CA PRO A 158 4.07 -9.12 -7.96
C PRO A 158 5.18 -8.23 -7.41
N GLU A 159 6.26 -8.81 -6.90
CA GLU A 159 7.43 -8.09 -6.38
C GLU A 159 8.30 -7.47 -7.49
N ASP A 160 8.02 -7.81 -8.74
CA ASP A 160 8.70 -7.30 -9.93
C ASP A 160 7.91 -6.17 -10.60
N GLN A 161 6.72 -5.86 -10.09
CA GLN A 161 5.90 -4.79 -10.61
C GLN A 161 6.47 -3.43 -10.20
N PRO A 162 6.59 -2.48 -11.14
CA PRO A 162 6.98 -1.13 -10.80
C PRO A 162 5.94 -0.50 -9.86
N MET A 163 6.40 0.31 -8.92
CA MET A 163 5.52 1.10 -8.07
C MET A 163 4.65 2.00 -8.94
N GLU A 164 3.33 1.90 -8.77
CA GLU A 164 2.39 2.76 -9.49
C GLU A 164 2.63 4.23 -9.10
N PRO A 165 2.72 5.18 -10.06
CA PRO A 165 3.00 6.58 -9.75
C PRO A 165 1.99 7.24 -8.80
N SER A 166 0.71 6.87 -8.90
CA SER A 166 -0.37 7.32 -8.01
C SER A 166 -0.12 6.82 -6.58
N HIS A 167 0.14 5.52 -6.42
CA HIS A 167 0.47 4.90 -5.14
C HIS A 167 1.70 5.55 -4.50
N TYR A 168 2.75 5.84 -5.29
CA TYR A 168 3.92 6.58 -4.80
C TYR A 168 3.54 7.97 -4.29
N ALA A 169 2.75 8.72 -5.07
CA ALA A 169 2.34 10.07 -4.69
C ALA A 169 1.51 10.10 -3.40
N ASP A 170 0.60 9.13 -3.24
CA ASP A 170 -0.25 9.02 -2.05
C ASP A 170 0.55 8.66 -0.80
N ARG A 171 1.39 7.62 -0.87
CA ARG A 171 2.25 7.21 0.25
C ARG A 171 3.28 8.28 0.61
N LEU A 172 3.82 8.99 -0.38
CA LEU A 172 4.72 10.12 -0.12
C LEU A 172 4.01 11.26 0.61
N THR A 173 2.77 11.56 0.23
CA THR A 173 1.97 12.60 0.89
C THR A 173 1.72 12.26 2.35
N ARG A 174 1.36 11.00 2.64
CA ARG A 174 1.13 10.49 3.99
C ARG A 174 2.38 10.56 4.87
N THR A 175 3.49 9.99 4.38
CA THR A 175 4.76 9.94 5.13
C THR A 175 5.35 11.33 5.39
N VAL A 176 5.31 12.25 4.43
CA VAL A 176 5.75 13.65 4.64
C VAL A 176 4.85 14.39 5.62
N LYS A 177 3.53 14.16 5.57
CA LYS A 177 2.58 14.73 6.54
C LYS A 177 2.84 14.18 7.95
N SER A 178 3.07 12.87 8.06
CA SER A 178 3.42 12.18 9.29
C SER A 178 4.73 12.73 9.90
N ALA A 179 5.77 12.90 9.09
CA ALA A 179 7.06 13.47 9.53
C ALA A 179 6.88 14.87 10.15
N LYS A 180 6.13 15.74 9.47
CA LYS A 180 5.80 17.08 9.98
C LYS A 180 4.96 17.05 11.25
N ASN A 181 4.00 16.13 11.32
CA ASN A 181 3.14 15.96 12.49
C ASN A 181 3.95 15.53 13.72
N LEU A 182 4.93 14.65 13.55
CA LEU A 182 5.84 14.25 14.62
C LEU A 182 6.73 15.42 15.08
N ASP A 183 7.27 16.22 14.15
CA ASP A 183 8.03 17.43 14.50
C ASP A 183 7.17 18.43 15.27
N LEU A 184 5.92 18.61 14.87
CA LEU A 184 4.97 19.48 15.57
C LEU A 184 4.78 19.06 17.03
N LEU A 185 4.62 17.77 17.32
CA LEU A 185 4.48 17.27 18.70
C LEU A 185 5.70 17.55 19.57
N SER A 186 6.90 17.50 18.99
CA SER A 186 8.15 17.78 19.72
C SER A 186 8.26 19.24 20.20
N HIS A 187 7.45 20.15 19.65
CA HIS A 187 7.44 21.57 20.01
C HIS A 187 6.27 21.96 20.93
N VAL A 188 5.39 21.01 21.23
CA VAL A 188 4.24 21.20 22.12
C VAL A 188 4.70 21.22 23.58
N SER A 189 4.07 22.07 24.40
CA SER A 189 4.43 22.23 25.80
C SER A 189 4.27 20.92 26.61
N PRO A 190 5.13 20.65 27.61
CA PRO A 190 5.05 19.45 28.44
C PRO A 190 3.76 19.29 29.25
N GLY A 191 3.01 20.38 29.46
CA GLY A 191 1.71 20.35 30.14
C GLY A 191 0.54 19.93 29.25
N THR A 192 0.79 19.72 27.95
CA THR A 192 -0.23 19.31 26.98
C THR A 192 -0.26 17.80 26.86
N ILE A 193 -1.45 17.21 26.81
CA ILE A 193 -1.65 15.80 26.48
C ILE A 193 -1.37 15.62 24.99
N LYS A 194 -0.38 14.82 24.64
CA LYS A 194 0.03 14.58 23.26
C LYS A 194 -0.45 13.19 22.85
N ILE A 195 -1.24 13.16 21.79
CA ILE A 195 -1.85 11.93 21.27
C ILE A 195 -1.34 11.72 19.85
N VAL A 196 -0.78 10.55 19.62
CA VAL A 196 -0.52 10.05 18.27
C VAL A 196 -1.58 9.03 17.92
N PHE A 197 -2.07 9.06 16.69
CA PHE A 197 -3.01 8.07 16.21
C PHE A 197 -2.77 7.74 14.75
N THR A 198 -3.29 6.61 14.31
CA THR A 198 -3.29 6.18 12.93
C THR A 198 -4.62 5.52 12.58
N THR A 199 -4.83 5.33 11.29
CA THR A 199 -6.07 4.78 10.73
C THR A 199 -5.72 3.64 9.78
N HIS A 200 -6.41 2.51 9.91
CA HIS A 200 -6.24 1.36 9.04
C HIS A 200 -7.55 0.98 8.38
N LEU A 201 -7.51 0.73 7.07
CA LEU A 201 -8.59 0.03 6.39
C LEU A 201 -8.47 -1.47 6.71
N THR A 202 -9.33 -1.97 7.59
CA THR A 202 -9.32 -3.37 8.04
C THR A 202 -9.94 -4.27 7.00
N GLU A 203 -11.06 -3.83 6.43
CA GLU A 203 -11.78 -4.53 5.37
C GLU A 203 -12.04 -3.56 4.21
N PRO A 204 -11.66 -3.89 2.96
CA PRO A 204 -12.02 -3.08 1.79
C PRO A 204 -13.49 -3.25 1.43
N LEU A 205 -13.89 -2.61 0.33
CA LEU A 205 -15.16 -2.89 -0.33
C LEU A 205 -15.20 -4.37 -0.73
N ARG A 206 -16.18 -5.11 -0.25
CA ARG A 206 -16.30 -6.55 -0.55
C ARG A 206 -17.52 -6.85 -1.39
N LEU A 207 -17.40 -7.86 -2.23
CA LEU A 207 -18.52 -8.47 -2.93
C LEU A 207 -19.07 -9.59 -2.06
N VAL A 208 -20.38 -9.60 -1.81
CA VAL A 208 -21.05 -10.61 -1.00
C VAL A 208 -22.24 -11.22 -1.73
N LYS A 209 -22.44 -12.52 -1.52
CA LYS A 209 -23.66 -13.23 -1.91
C LYS A 209 -24.60 -13.28 -0.70
N LYS A 210 -25.78 -12.71 -0.85
CA LYS A 210 -26.85 -12.66 0.16
C LYS A 210 -27.52 -14.03 0.29
N ASP A 211 -28.05 -14.30 1.48
CA ASP A 211 -28.85 -15.50 1.73
C ASP A 211 -30.19 -15.43 0.98
N ALA A 212 -30.65 -16.59 0.50
CA ALA A 212 -31.90 -16.74 -0.25
C ALA A 212 -33.17 -16.52 0.61
N ASP A 213 -33.07 -16.25 1.92
CA ASP A 213 -34.17 -16.39 2.88
C ASP A 213 -34.67 -15.08 3.54
N SER A 214 -34.37 -13.88 3.01
CA SER A 214 -34.95 -12.64 3.58
C SER A 214 -36.19 -12.11 2.87
N SER A 215 -36.65 -12.71 1.77
CA SER A 215 -37.92 -12.34 1.14
C SER A 215 -38.78 -13.58 0.91
N ASN A 216 -39.80 -13.74 1.76
CA ASN A 216 -40.98 -14.59 1.55
C ASN A 216 -41.81 -14.11 0.34
N ASN A 217 -41.20 -13.99 -0.84
CA ASN A 217 -41.93 -13.79 -2.08
C ASN A 217 -41.97 -15.13 -2.81
N GLU A 218 -42.94 -15.96 -2.41
CA GLU A 218 -43.42 -17.05 -3.23
C GLU A 218 -43.83 -16.49 -4.61
N GLY A 219 -43.02 -16.75 -5.64
CA GLY A 219 -43.47 -16.67 -7.03
C GLY A 219 -42.99 -15.49 -7.90
N GLU A 220 -41.98 -14.72 -7.51
CA GLU A 220 -41.31 -13.81 -8.45
C GLU A 220 -39.98 -14.39 -8.92
N ASP A 221 -39.78 -14.39 -10.24
CA ASP A 221 -38.55 -14.75 -10.95
C ASP A 221 -37.36 -13.95 -10.37
N ILE A 222 -36.64 -14.55 -9.40
CA ILE A 222 -35.53 -13.88 -8.71
C ILE A 222 -34.41 -13.69 -9.75
N ARG A 223 -34.20 -12.45 -10.16
CA ARG A 223 -33.07 -12.13 -11.05
C ARG A 223 -31.77 -12.40 -10.29
N PRO A 224 -30.80 -13.15 -10.86
CA PRO A 224 -29.62 -13.62 -10.11
C PRO A 224 -28.74 -12.50 -9.53
N LEU A 225 -28.86 -11.26 -10.00
CA LEU A 225 -28.11 -10.12 -9.47
C LEU A 225 -28.67 -9.61 -8.12
N HIS A 226 -29.93 -9.90 -7.78
CA HIS A 226 -30.52 -9.45 -6.50
C HIS A 226 -29.92 -10.16 -5.29
N ASP A 227 -29.38 -11.36 -5.50
CA ASP A 227 -28.69 -12.15 -4.48
C ASP A 227 -27.26 -11.68 -4.23
N TRP A 228 -26.80 -10.63 -4.92
CA TRP A 228 -25.48 -10.06 -4.74
C TRP A 228 -25.56 -8.68 -4.09
N GLY A 229 -24.50 -8.31 -3.40
CA GLY A 229 -24.39 -7.03 -2.72
C GLY A 229 -22.96 -6.61 -2.48
N LEU A 230 -22.84 -5.42 -1.92
CA LEU A 230 -21.57 -4.84 -1.50
C LEU A 230 -21.58 -4.70 0.02
N LEU A 231 -20.47 -5.09 0.66
CA LEU A 231 -20.18 -4.69 2.03
C LEU A 231 -19.21 -3.53 1.98
N TYR A 232 -19.59 -2.43 2.63
CA TYR A 232 -18.80 -1.21 2.65
C TYR A 232 -17.46 -1.43 3.38
N PRO A 233 -16.43 -0.64 3.04
CA PRO A 233 -15.15 -0.70 3.72
C PRO A 233 -15.30 -0.43 5.22
N GLN A 234 -14.46 -1.08 6.02
CA GLN A 234 -14.36 -0.86 7.46
C GLN A 234 -12.98 -0.35 7.82
N GLU A 235 -12.95 0.63 8.70
CA GLU A 235 -11.75 1.24 9.24
C GLU A 235 -11.58 0.93 10.74
N SER A 236 -10.35 1.08 11.20
CA SER A 236 -10.00 1.04 12.61
C SER A 236 -9.07 2.18 12.96
N VAL A 237 -9.13 2.60 14.21
CA VAL A 237 -8.30 3.66 14.78
C VAL A 237 -7.46 3.08 15.90
N GLU A 238 -6.17 3.34 15.82
CA GLU A 238 -5.22 3.07 16.89
C GLU A 238 -4.65 4.40 17.39
N CYS A 239 -4.55 4.55 18.71
CA CYS A 239 -4.03 5.77 19.31
C CYS A 239 -3.22 5.48 20.57
N GLN A 240 -2.27 6.36 20.87
CA GLN A 240 -1.44 6.29 22.05
C GLN A 240 -1.14 7.70 22.57
N VAL A 241 -1.18 7.85 23.89
CA VAL A 241 -0.64 9.03 24.59
C VAL A 241 0.87 8.90 24.65
N THR A 242 1.60 9.93 24.24
CA THR A 242 3.07 9.88 24.20
C THR A 242 3.68 9.98 25.59
N ASP A 243 4.89 9.45 25.76
CA ASP A 243 5.55 9.35 27.08
C ASP A 243 5.88 10.72 27.71
N ASP A 244 6.02 11.76 26.89
CA ASP A 244 6.27 13.15 27.31
C ASP A 244 4.98 13.91 27.70
N SER A 245 3.83 13.23 27.73
CA SER A 245 2.57 13.75 28.27
C SER A 245 2.53 13.75 29.80
N PRO A 246 1.61 14.52 30.43
CA PRO A 246 1.44 14.55 31.89
C PRO A 246 1.25 13.16 32.54
N GLU A 247 1.84 12.94 33.71
CA GLU A 247 1.81 11.64 34.42
C GLU A 247 0.40 11.13 34.72
N TRP A 248 -0.55 12.02 34.97
CA TRP A 248 -1.91 11.64 35.34
C TRP A 248 -2.63 10.95 34.18
N ILE A 249 -2.48 11.44 32.93
CA ILE A 249 -3.16 10.86 31.77
C ILE A 249 -2.55 9.50 31.42
N LYS A 250 -1.23 9.32 31.61
CA LYS A 250 -0.54 8.05 31.37
C LYS A 250 -1.04 6.91 32.27
N ARG A 251 -1.51 7.22 33.48
CA ARG A 251 -2.09 6.24 34.42
C ARG A 251 -3.61 6.11 34.33
N ASN A 252 -4.30 7.06 33.70
CA ASN A 252 -5.74 7.09 33.62
C ASN A 252 -6.25 6.41 32.33
N ARG A 253 -6.55 5.11 32.43
CA ARG A 253 -7.08 4.33 31.30
C ARG A 253 -8.45 4.81 30.81
N ALA A 254 -9.32 5.27 31.72
CA ALA A 254 -10.64 5.76 31.35
C ALA A 254 -10.55 7.04 30.49
N ALA A 255 -9.65 7.96 30.87
CA ALA A 255 -9.41 9.17 30.08
C ALA A 255 -8.75 8.86 28.72
N GLN A 256 -7.81 7.91 28.66
CA GLN A 256 -7.23 7.47 27.39
C GLN A 256 -8.29 6.88 26.45
N GLU A 257 -9.20 6.05 26.98
CA GLU A 257 -10.30 5.48 26.19
C GLU A 257 -11.30 6.55 25.75
N ALA A 258 -11.61 7.55 26.59
CA ALA A 258 -12.46 8.67 26.20
C ALA A 258 -11.86 9.47 25.04
N TYR A 259 -10.54 9.74 25.05
CA TYR A 259 -9.87 10.38 23.92
C TYR A 259 -9.88 9.50 22.66
N ARG A 260 -9.66 8.19 22.81
CA ARG A 260 -9.77 7.24 21.69
C ARG A 260 -11.15 7.31 21.05
N GLN A 261 -12.19 7.22 21.87
CA GLN A 261 -13.57 7.23 21.41
C GLN A 261 -13.92 8.56 20.73
N SER A 262 -13.44 9.69 21.25
CA SER A 262 -13.60 11.00 20.61
C SER A 262 -12.93 11.08 19.23
N ILE A 263 -11.76 10.44 19.04
CA ILE A 263 -11.11 10.36 17.72
C ILE A 263 -11.93 9.47 16.77
N ILE A 264 -12.45 8.34 17.25
CA ILE A 264 -13.29 7.43 16.45
C ILE A 264 -14.57 8.15 16.01
N GLU A 265 -15.27 8.81 16.93
CA GLU A 265 -16.48 9.59 16.65
C GLU A 265 -16.20 10.70 15.65
N ALA A 266 -15.12 11.46 15.84
CA ALA A 266 -14.73 12.52 14.92
C ALA A 266 -14.36 12.01 13.51
N ILE A 267 -13.85 10.78 13.38
CA ILE A 267 -13.66 10.15 12.07
C ILE A 267 -15.01 9.77 11.46
N GLY A 268 -15.88 9.09 12.23
CA GLY A 268 -17.19 8.64 11.77
C GLY A 268 -18.14 9.78 11.38
N ASP A 269 -18.08 10.91 12.09
CA ASP A 269 -18.87 12.11 11.79
C ASP A 269 -18.35 12.86 10.55
N SER A 270 -17.07 12.68 10.20
CA SER A 270 -16.40 13.54 9.22
C SER A 270 -16.78 13.22 7.77
N THR A 271 -17.15 11.99 7.42
CA THR A 271 -17.74 11.67 6.10
C THR A 271 -18.13 10.19 5.97
N ASP A 272 -19.32 9.92 5.41
CA ASP A 272 -19.54 8.69 4.65
C ASP A 272 -19.01 8.92 3.23
N PRO A 273 -17.84 8.37 2.86
CA PRO A 273 -17.29 8.55 1.51
C PRO A 273 -18.12 7.84 0.43
N GLY A 274 -19.07 6.98 0.84
CA GLY A 274 -19.85 6.11 -0.03
C GLY A 274 -18.97 5.20 -0.87
N THR A 275 -19.60 4.42 -1.74
CA THR A 275 -18.92 3.76 -2.85
C THR A 275 -19.38 4.35 -4.17
N SER A 276 -18.45 4.53 -5.11
CA SER A 276 -18.82 4.83 -6.50
C SER A 276 -19.11 3.58 -7.32
N VAL A 277 -18.96 2.39 -6.73
CA VAL A 277 -19.20 1.12 -7.42
C VAL A 277 -20.69 0.80 -7.41
N GLU A 278 -21.28 0.83 -8.60
CA GLU A 278 -22.59 0.23 -8.83
C GLU A 278 -22.38 -1.21 -9.31
N LEU A 279 -22.93 -2.19 -8.59
CA LEU A 279 -22.75 -3.60 -8.93
C LEU A 279 -23.62 -3.97 -10.13
N THR A 280 -22.96 -4.26 -11.24
CA THR A 280 -23.56 -4.68 -12.52
C THR A 280 -22.75 -5.82 -13.11
N VAL A 281 -23.25 -6.43 -14.18
CA VAL A 281 -22.49 -7.47 -14.92
C VAL A 281 -21.22 -6.92 -15.57
N GLU A 282 -21.15 -5.62 -15.83
CA GLU A 282 -20.00 -4.95 -16.45
C GLU A 282 -18.94 -4.54 -15.42
N THR A 283 -19.29 -4.48 -14.14
CA THR A 283 -18.39 -4.10 -13.04
C THR A 283 -17.14 -4.98 -13.05
N THR A 284 -15.98 -4.34 -12.91
CA THR A 284 -14.66 -4.96 -12.96
C THR A 284 -13.98 -4.93 -11.61
N ALA A 285 -12.98 -5.79 -11.40
CA ALA A 285 -12.18 -5.75 -10.18
C ALA A 285 -11.37 -4.46 -10.04
N ASP A 286 -11.05 -3.80 -11.15
CA ASP A 286 -10.38 -2.49 -11.11
C ASP A 286 -11.28 -1.40 -10.50
N ASP A 287 -12.60 -1.46 -10.70
CA ASP A 287 -13.55 -0.53 -10.06
C ASP A 287 -13.47 -0.63 -8.53
N PHE A 288 -13.43 -1.86 -8.01
CA PHE A 288 -13.27 -2.16 -6.58
C PHE A 288 -11.91 -1.69 -6.04
N VAL A 289 -10.81 -1.91 -6.78
CA VAL A 289 -9.45 -1.46 -6.40
C VAL A 289 -9.37 0.05 -6.35
N GLN A 290 -9.90 0.75 -7.35
CA GLN A 290 -9.86 2.22 -7.40
C GLN A 290 -10.73 2.84 -6.30
N ASP A 291 -11.94 2.31 -6.05
CA ASP A 291 -12.79 2.78 -4.96
C ASP A 291 -12.13 2.58 -3.59
N THR A 292 -11.49 1.44 -3.37
CA THR A 292 -10.75 1.14 -2.14
C THR A 292 -9.56 2.08 -1.94
N LYS A 293 -8.76 2.35 -2.99
CA LYS A 293 -7.66 3.32 -2.94
C LYS A 293 -8.18 4.73 -2.63
N ARG A 294 -9.30 5.13 -3.25
CA ARG A 294 -9.97 6.41 -3.00
C ARG A 294 -10.41 6.52 -1.55
N TYR A 295 -11.09 5.50 -1.03
CA TYR A 295 -11.54 5.44 0.36
C TYR A 295 -10.37 5.58 1.33
N GLU A 296 -9.31 4.78 1.16
CA GLU A 296 -8.12 4.82 2.03
C GLU A 296 -7.47 6.22 2.04
N GLN A 297 -7.51 6.93 0.90
CA GLN A 297 -6.93 8.26 0.79
C GLN A 297 -7.83 9.38 1.35
N LEU A 298 -9.15 9.21 1.30
CA LEU A 298 -10.09 10.10 1.98
C LEU A 298 -9.95 9.94 3.50
N LEU A 299 -9.94 8.71 4.01
CA LEU A 299 -9.74 8.43 5.44
C LEU A 299 -8.48 9.09 5.98
N PHE A 300 -7.35 8.99 5.25
CA PHE A 300 -6.12 9.71 5.60
C PHE A 300 -6.33 11.23 5.66
N ARG A 301 -6.99 11.83 4.66
CA ARG A 301 -7.17 13.29 4.59
C ARG A 301 -8.02 13.79 5.75
N GLU A 302 -9.12 13.10 6.04
CA GLU A 302 -9.98 13.42 7.17
C GLU A 302 -9.20 13.31 8.48
N ALA A 303 -8.57 12.16 8.73
CA ALA A 303 -7.81 11.91 9.95
C ALA A 303 -6.67 12.93 10.16
N ALA A 304 -5.85 13.17 9.14
CA ALA A 304 -4.63 13.96 9.27
C ALA A 304 -4.82 15.47 9.24
N TYR A 305 -5.94 15.98 8.71
CA TYR A 305 -6.19 17.42 8.55
C TYR A 305 -7.44 17.92 9.26
N ILE A 306 -8.47 17.08 9.44
CA ILE A 306 -9.74 17.49 10.04
C ILE A 306 -9.83 16.95 11.46
N THR A 307 -9.89 15.63 11.64
CA THR A 307 -10.03 15.01 12.97
C THR A 307 -8.91 15.43 13.92
N ALA A 308 -7.64 15.37 13.49
CA ALA A 308 -6.52 15.78 14.32
C ALA A 308 -6.63 17.22 14.83
N ASN A 309 -7.27 18.12 14.07
CA ASN A 309 -7.51 19.49 14.51
C ASN A 309 -8.74 19.61 15.41
N GLN A 310 -9.82 18.88 15.12
CA GLN A 310 -11.05 18.87 15.92
C GLN A 310 -10.82 18.35 17.34
N VAL A 311 -10.00 17.29 17.48
CA VAL A 311 -9.69 16.67 18.78
C VAL A 311 -8.48 17.30 19.49
N SER A 312 -7.87 18.35 18.92
CA SER A 312 -6.84 19.14 19.58
C SER A 312 -7.48 20.33 20.31
N PHE A 313 -7.22 20.48 21.61
CA PHE A 313 -7.72 21.60 22.42
C PHE A 313 -6.62 22.62 22.69
N ARG A 314 -6.90 23.90 22.40
CA ARG A 314 -5.99 25.02 22.67
C ARG A 314 -6.45 25.84 23.88
N GLU A 315 -5.51 26.58 24.45
CA GLU A 315 -5.76 27.46 25.60
C GLU A 315 -6.81 28.51 25.23
N GLY A 316 -7.93 28.55 25.97
CA GLY A 316 -9.02 29.51 25.75
C GLY A 316 -10.19 29.04 24.86
N GLU A 317 -10.20 27.77 24.42
CA GLU A 317 -11.33 27.18 23.67
C GLU A 317 -12.23 26.36 24.62
N THR A 318 -13.49 26.77 24.83
CA THR A 318 -14.50 26.02 25.60
C THR A 318 -15.29 25.10 24.69
N HIS A 319 -15.01 23.79 24.72
CA HIS A 319 -15.73 22.80 23.92
C HIS A 319 -16.28 21.65 24.79
N ARG A 320 -17.52 21.24 24.47
CA ARG A 320 -18.25 20.16 25.15
C ARG A 320 -17.60 18.82 24.83
N VAL A 321 -16.79 18.30 25.75
CA VAL A 321 -16.44 16.89 25.75
C VAL A 321 -17.42 16.20 26.69
N GLY A 322 -18.23 15.29 26.16
CA GLY A 322 -18.99 14.35 26.97
C GLY A 322 -18.04 13.29 27.55
N ALA A 323 -17.20 13.68 28.51
CA ALA A 323 -16.53 12.72 29.36
C ALA A 323 -17.49 12.37 30.51
N PRO A 324 -17.64 11.09 30.89
CA PRO A 324 -18.38 10.76 32.11
C PRO A 324 -17.62 11.37 33.29
N SER A 325 -18.32 12.17 34.08
CA SER A 325 -17.85 12.69 35.36
C SER A 325 -17.20 11.56 36.15
N ILE A 326 -15.93 11.73 36.50
CA ILE A 326 -15.28 10.87 37.49
C ILE A 326 -15.70 11.46 38.83
N ASP A 327 -16.73 10.83 39.41
CA ASP A 327 -17.23 11.07 40.76
C ASP A 327 -16.08 11.26 41.75
N THR A 328 -15.93 12.49 42.22
CA THR A 328 -15.50 12.73 43.60
C THR A 328 -16.76 12.68 44.46
N ASP A 329 -16.81 11.70 45.37
CA ASP A 329 -17.89 11.50 46.33
C ASP A 329 -18.36 12.79 47.01
N ASP A 330 -19.69 12.86 47.17
CA ASP A 330 -20.49 13.79 47.97
C ASP A 330 -20.55 15.27 47.50
N LEU A 331 -21.62 15.62 46.79
CA LEU A 331 -22.71 16.50 47.28
C LEU A 331 -23.81 16.73 46.21
N GLU A 332 -25.03 16.36 46.59
CA GLU A 332 -26.36 16.89 46.22
C GLU A 332 -26.68 17.31 44.76
N MET A 333 -27.71 16.65 44.21
CA MET A 333 -28.34 16.94 42.91
C MET A 333 -28.92 18.36 42.84
N GLU A 334 -28.59 19.10 41.78
CA GLU A 334 -29.47 20.13 41.17
C GLU A 334 -29.09 20.37 39.69
N ASP A 335 -30.07 20.17 38.81
CA ASP A 335 -30.29 20.61 37.42
C ASP A 335 -29.13 20.93 36.44
N ASP A 336 -29.06 20.12 35.38
CA ASP A 336 -29.02 20.48 33.94
C ASP A 336 -28.24 21.74 33.49
N GLU A 337 -26.92 21.75 33.70
CA GLU A 337 -25.98 22.41 32.79
C GLU A 337 -24.76 21.49 32.61
N GLY A 338 -24.46 21.10 31.36
CA GLY A 338 -23.32 20.23 31.04
C GLY A 338 -22.04 20.74 31.69
N GLU A 339 -21.58 19.99 32.70
CA GLU A 339 -20.43 20.31 33.53
C GLU A 339 -19.19 20.40 32.63
N LEU A 340 -18.69 21.63 32.46
CA LEU A 340 -17.48 21.92 31.68
C LEU A 340 -16.28 21.35 32.43
N VAL A 341 -15.84 20.14 32.06
CA VAL A 341 -14.60 19.56 32.56
C VAL A 341 -13.44 20.49 32.20
N ASP A 342 -12.65 20.88 33.20
CA ASP A 342 -11.54 21.83 33.09
C ASP A 342 -10.58 21.46 31.94
N GLY A 343 -10.37 22.42 31.05
CA GLY A 343 -9.86 22.25 29.68
C GLY A 343 -8.38 21.92 29.61
N HIS A 344 -8.04 20.63 29.73
CA HIS A 344 -6.69 20.17 29.46
C HIS A 344 -6.31 20.41 28.00
N LEU A 345 -5.14 21.03 27.78
CA LEU A 345 -4.57 21.18 26.45
C LEU A 345 -4.32 19.79 25.86
N VAL A 346 -4.82 19.55 24.66
CA VAL A 346 -4.61 18.31 23.92
C VAL A 346 -4.05 18.65 22.55
N LYS A 347 -3.01 17.93 22.14
CA LYS A 347 -2.56 17.93 20.76
C LYS A 347 -2.59 16.51 20.21
N ALA A 348 -3.51 16.28 19.29
CA ALA A 348 -3.57 15.05 18.53
C ALA A 348 -2.89 15.23 17.17
N VAL A 349 -2.16 14.21 16.71
CA VAL A 349 -1.64 14.15 15.34
C VAL A 349 -1.79 12.76 14.75
N TRP A 350 -2.09 12.72 13.46
CA TRP A 350 -2.09 11.48 12.70
C TRP A 350 -0.66 11.13 12.25
N LEU A 351 -0.30 9.85 12.34
CA LEU A 351 0.93 9.30 11.80
C LEU A 351 0.63 8.23 10.75
N ASP A 352 1.51 8.15 9.74
CA ASP A 352 1.48 7.04 8.78
C ASP A 352 1.61 5.71 9.54
N PRO A 353 0.84 4.66 9.17
CA PRO A 353 0.87 3.36 9.81
C PRO A 353 2.28 2.82 10.10
N SER A 354 3.23 3.02 9.18
CA SER A 354 4.60 2.53 9.38
C SER A 354 5.36 3.33 10.44
N MET A 355 5.15 4.64 10.51
CA MET A 355 5.76 5.48 11.55
C MET A 355 5.08 5.26 12.90
N PHE A 356 3.76 5.11 12.93
CA PHE A 356 3.02 4.80 14.15
C PHE A 356 3.50 3.49 14.75
N ALA A 357 3.55 2.41 13.96
CA ALA A 357 4.04 1.12 14.42
C ALA A 357 5.43 1.22 15.07
N VAL A 358 6.39 1.86 14.40
CA VAL A 358 7.73 2.05 14.97
C VAL A 358 7.66 2.82 16.29
N LEU A 359 6.93 3.94 16.33
CA LEU A 359 6.79 4.78 17.52
C LEU A 359 6.13 4.05 18.70
N THR A 360 5.20 3.13 18.45
CA THR A 360 4.51 2.35 19.47
C THR A 360 5.24 1.04 19.83
N GLY A 361 6.44 0.82 19.26
CA GLY A 361 7.26 -0.37 19.51
C GLY A 361 6.82 -1.62 18.73
N GLN A 362 5.90 -1.47 17.77
CA GLN A 362 5.48 -2.51 16.83
C GLN A 362 6.40 -2.55 15.59
N GLN A 363 6.38 -3.68 14.89
CA GLN A 363 7.10 -3.79 13.62
C GLN A 363 6.28 -3.15 12.49
N PRO A 364 6.84 -2.23 11.70
CA PRO A 364 6.13 -1.68 10.55
C PRO A 364 5.93 -2.77 9.49
N LYS A 365 4.79 -2.72 8.79
CA LYS A 365 4.52 -3.63 7.67
C LYS A 365 5.59 -3.48 6.60
N GLY A 366 6.14 -4.60 6.17
CA GLY A 366 7.16 -4.65 5.13
C GLY A 366 6.63 -4.22 3.77
N ARG A 367 7.55 -3.94 2.84
CA ARG A 367 7.24 -3.59 1.44
C ARG A 367 6.29 -4.60 0.78
N GLU A 368 6.52 -5.89 1.00
CA GLU A 368 5.74 -6.98 0.40
C GLU A 368 4.24 -6.89 0.72
N PHE A 369 3.89 -6.40 1.91
CA PHE A 369 2.49 -6.17 2.26
C PHE A 369 1.86 -5.17 1.30
N TYR A 370 2.52 -4.04 1.05
CA TYR A 370 2.00 -2.97 0.19
C TYR A 370 2.04 -3.32 -1.30
N SER A 371 2.93 -4.20 -1.75
CA SER A 371 2.95 -4.68 -3.14
C SER A 371 1.87 -5.74 -3.39
N LYS A 372 1.61 -6.62 -2.42
CA LYS A 372 0.66 -7.75 -2.58
C LYS A 372 -0.79 -7.41 -2.22
N LYS A 373 -1.03 -6.51 -1.26
CA LYS A 373 -2.38 -6.21 -0.72
C LYS A 373 -3.42 -5.98 -1.83
N PHE A 374 -3.11 -5.11 -2.80
CA PHE A 374 -4.05 -4.80 -3.88
C PHE A 374 -4.12 -5.87 -4.96
N SER A 375 -3.04 -6.63 -5.22
CA SER A 375 -3.09 -7.74 -6.17
C SER A 375 -3.89 -8.91 -5.63
N GLU A 376 -3.69 -9.30 -4.36
CA GLU A 376 -4.46 -10.35 -3.69
C GLU A 376 -5.95 -9.99 -3.65
N TYR A 377 -6.24 -8.75 -3.25
CA TYR A 377 -7.60 -8.21 -3.25
C TYR A 377 -8.24 -8.22 -4.64
N LYS A 378 -7.51 -7.75 -5.67
CA LYS A 378 -7.99 -7.74 -7.05
C LYS A 378 -8.34 -9.16 -7.51
N THR A 379 -7.45 -10.12 -7.31
CA THR A 379 -7.69 -11.53 -7.68
C THR A 379 -8.91 -12.11 -6.97
N SER A 380 -9.09 -11.82 -5.68
CA SER A 380 -10.28 -12.25 -4.94
C SER A 380 -11.57 -11.66 -5.52
N ILE A 381 -11.58 -10.38 -5.85
CA ILE A 381 -12.74 -9.74 -6.50
C ILE A 381 -12.99 -10.29 -7.92
N GLU A 382 -11.94 -10.55 -8.71
CA GLU A 382 -12.07 -11.15 -10.05
C GLU A 382 -12.77 -12.51 -9.98
N GLU A 383 -12.41 -13.35 -9.01
CA GLU A 383 -13.07 -14.64 -8.77
C GLU A 383 -14.55 -14.46 -8.41
N GLY A 384 -14.86 -13.52 -7.51
CA GLY A 384 -16.23 -13.24 -7.09
C GLY A 384 -17.10 -12.72 -8.22
N LEU A 385 -16.60 -11.77 -9.02
CA LEU A 385 -17.30 -11.24 -10.19
C LEU A 385 -17.50 -12.30 -11.28
N ALA A 386 -16.52 -13.18 -11.50
CA ALA A 386 -16.65 -14.30 -12.43
C ALA A 386 -17.73 -15.30 -11.96
N THR A 387 -17.80 -15.55 -10.66
CA THR A 387 -18.84 -16.39 -10.05
C THR A 387 -20.22 -15.75 -10.22
N MET A 388 -20.36 -14.46 -9.89
CA MET A 388 -21.59 -13.71 -10.08
C MET A 388 -22.08 -13.74 -11.53
N ARG A 389 -21.20 -13.46 -12.50
CA ARG A 389 -21.57 -13.47 -13.93
C ARG A 389 -22.02 -14.84 -14.39
N ARG A 390 -21.33 -15.91 -13.97
CA ARG A 390 -21.72 -17.29 -14.30
C ARG A 390 -23.11 -17.63 -13.77
N GLU A 391 -23.42 -17.25 -12.54
CA GLU A 391 -24.75 -17.47 -11.96
C GLU A 391 -25.84 -16.64 -12.66
N VAL A 392 -25.53 -15.40 -13.06
CA VAL A 392 -26.44 -14.56 -13.87
C VAL A 392 -26.73 -15.14 -15.25
N GLU A 393 -25.72 -15.73 -15.89
CA GLU A 393 -25.87 -16.40 -17.19
C GLU A 393 -26.63 -17.73 -17.07
N GLN A 394 -26.36 -18.53 -16.03
CA GLN A 394 -27.01 -19.83 -15.81
C GLN A 394 -28.45 -19.72 -15.32
N GLY A 395 -28.80 -18.67 -14.55
CA GLY A 395 -30.21 -18.35 -14.25
C GLY A 395 -31.05 -18.02 -15.50
N ARG A 396 -30.42 -17.91 -16.68
CA ARG A 396 -31.08 -17.72 -17.98
C ARG A 396 -31.06 -18.97 -18.87
N SER A 397 -30.41 -20.06 -18.47
CA SER A 397 -30.36 -21.31 -19.22
C SER A 397 -30.27 -22.50 -18.27
N GLU A 398 -31.39 -23.21 -18.11
CA GLU A 398 -31.40 -24.51 -17.45
C GLU A 398 -30.43 -25.46 -18.17
N VAL A 399 -29.74 -26.27 -17.36
CA VAL A 399 -28.78 -27.35 -17.69
C VAL A 399 -27.30 -26.94 -17.76
N ASP A 400 -26.60 -26.98 -16.62
CA ASP A 400 -25.46 -27.91 -16.40
C ASP A 400 -25.01 -27.97 -14.91
N ASP A 401 -24.23 -29.01 -14.56
CA ASP A 401 -23.63 -29.36 -13.25
C ASP A 401 -22.83 -28.21 -12.56
N PHE A 402 -23.53 -27.18 -12.05
CA PHE A 402 -22.88 -26.16 -11.22
C PHE A 402 -22.78 -26.62 -9.76
N VAL A 403 -21.56 -26.82 -9.29
CA VAL A 403 -21.26 -26.91 -7.85
C VAL A 403 -21.11 -25.49 -7.34
N PRO A 404 -22.00 -24.99 -6.47
CA PRO A 404 -21.89 -23.65 -5.91
C PRO A 404 -20.56 -23.49 -5.19
N SER A 405 -19.91 -22.32 -5.37
CA SER A 405 -18.79 -21.96 -4.52
C SER A 405 -19.26 -21.92 -3.06
N GLY A 406 -18.51 -22.55 -2.15
CA GLY A 406 -18.75 -22.42 -0.71
C GLY A 406 -18.39 -21.03 -0.17
N ALA A 407 -17.61 -20.25 -0.93
CA ALA A 407 -17.30 -18.87 -0.59
C ALA A 407 -18.51 -17.97 -0.86
N ARG A 408 -18.81 -17.09 0.09
CA ARG A 408 -19.92 -16.12 0.01
C ARG A 408 -19.44 -14.67 0.04
N GLU A 409 -18.17 -14.45 0.31
CA GLU A 409 -17.54 -13.13 0.38
C GLU A 409 -16.25 -13.15 -0.42
N TRP A 410 -16.02 -12.09 -1.16
CA TRP A 410 -14.81 -11.84 -1.96
C TRP A 410 -14.31 -10.44 -1.73
N GLY A 411 -13.01 -10.25 -1.94
CA GLY A 411 -12.33 -8.99 -1.70
C GLY A 411 -11.75 -8.88 -0.30
N THR A 412 -11.20 -9.94 0.26
CA THR A 412 -10.37 -9.85 1.47
C THR A 412 -8.90 -9.78 1.08
N TRP A 413 -8.07 -9.12 1.89
CA TRP A 413 -6.62 -9.26 1.84
C TRP A 413 -6.13 -9.86 3.12
N THR A 414 -5.01 -10.57 3.05
CA THR A 414 -4.35 -11.07 4.26
C THR A 414 -3.86 -9.87 5.05
N GLN A 415 -4.48 -9.58 6.19
CA GLN A 415 -3.82 -8.81 7.21
C GLN A 415 -2.70 -9.73 7.73
N LEU A 416 -1.48 -9.58 7.20
CA LEU A 416 -0.33 -10.25 7.78
C LEU A 416 -0.33 -9.93 9.28
N SER A 417 -0.71 -10.94 10.06
CA SER A 417 -0.73 -10.90 11.51
C SER A 417 0.71 -10.94 11.95
N ASP A 418 1.06 -10.17 12.99
CA ASP A 418 2.39 -10.20 13.59
C ASP A 418 2.79 -11.65 13.89
N VAL A 419 3.82 -12.13 13.20
CA VAL A 419 4.53 -13.38 13.54
C VAL A 419 5.69 -13.03 14.45
#